data_AF-A0ABD3QG93-F1
#
_entry.id   AF-A0ABD3QG93-F1
#
_cell.length_a   1.000
_cell.length_b   1.000
_cell.length_c   1.000
_cell.angle_alpha   90.00
_cell.angle_beta   90.00
_cell.angle_gamma   90.00
#
_symmetry.space_group_name_H-M   'P 1'
#
loop_
_entity.id
_entity.type
_entity.pdbx_description
1 polymer ?
#
loop_
_entity_poly.entity_id
_entity_poly.type
_entity_poly.pdbx_seq_one_letter_code
_entity_poly.pdbx_strand_id
1 'polypeptide(L)'
;MRKSVIENPFRIPHELESNLFELRKDDKPCRITSSIDRNCEKEPMRGTGARSRNLDPKNDTKRTQHSLMDTAKKVTSFETSYKDKGILSRHRPDSRMSINDFVTKRREMLLLNMKVNTQQEQIEKLRQQAKDRENALKAKEDSLDEKIKRFDLFMKEVDDKALNTERMAEGEYAKRAKKEQELKTLKHQLENVQSDIAKYTKTLDELLQFKQVVDSLTPASWFDDCLAEKRKRQQRRRRDRINARKEAFLKQKADAEAAENRSSLSERRAKNAKVADKTRTAGPKILPLPDFEDEPLTSSDEEYPMYFQSPDQLLDRFSDLENENLCYAKEVNEREATLRELKEQIRVTTNKLDSKANKADGFQNAYSTEDNAKSKQHI
;
A
#
# COMPACT_ATOMS: atom_id res chain seq x y z
N MET A 1 6.97 -31.41 -22.91
CA MET A 1 6.12 -30.53 -22.08
C MET A 1 6.38 -30.85 -20.60
N ARG A 2 7.14 -30.02 -19.89
CA ARG A 2 7.28 -30.10 -18.42
C ARG A 2 6.53 -28.91 -17.85
N LYS A 3 5.42 -29.17 -17.15
CA LYS A 3 4.64 -28.14 -16.46
C LYS A 3 5.43 -27.73 -15.21
N SER A 4 5.92 -26.49 -15.17
CA SER A 4 6.46 -25.89 -13.96
C SER A 4 5.30 -25.63 -13.00
N VAL A 5 5.30 -26.34 -11.88
CA VAL A 5 4.39 -26.08 -10.76
C VAL A 5 4.86 -24.77 -10.12
N ILE A 6 4.02 -23.74 -10.22
CA ILE A 6 4.23 -22.47 -9.52
C ILE A 6 3.91 -22.73 -8.06
N GLU A 7 4.94 -22.88 -7.23
CA GLU A 7 4.77 -23.00 -5.78
C GLU A 7 4.36 -21.66 -5.18
N ASN A 8 3.29 -21.70 -4.38
CA ASN A 8 2.67 -20.55 -3.77
C ASN A 8 3.61 -19.93 -2.72
N PRO A 9 4.03 -18.65 -2.87
CA PRO A 9 4.99 -17.99 -1.98
C PRO A 9 4.47 -17.74 -0.55
N PHE A 10 3.20 -18.06 -0.27
CA PHE A 10 2.58 -17.95 1.05
C PHE A 10 2.39 -19.29 1.76
N ARG A 11 3.00 -20.39 1.27
CA ARG A 11 2.92 -21.68 1.96
C ARG A 11 3.86 -21.68 3.16
N ILE A 12 3.27 -21.73 4.36
CA ILE A 12 4.00 -21.80 5.62
C ILE A 12 4.76 -23.15 5.66
N PRO A 13 6.07 -23.15 5.95
CA PRO A 13 6.85 -24.40 6.08
C PRO A 13 6.22 -25.33 7.13
N HIS A 14 6.17 -26.64 6.85
CA HIS A 14 5.54 -27.64 7.73
C HIS A 14 6.11 -27.65 9.16
N GLU A 15 7.36 -27.20 9.35
CA GLU A 15 7.99 -27.06 10.67
C GLU A 15 7.38 -25.94 11.54
N LEU A 16 6.63 -25.01 10.94
CA LEU A 16 5.95 -23.90 11.63
C LEU A 16 4.45 -24.17 11.85
N GLU A 17 3.87 -25.21 11.24
CA GLU A 17 2.46 -25.57 11.44
C GLU A 17 2.20 -26.13 12.85
N SER A 18 3.17 -26.83 13.45
CA SER A 18 3.04 -27.43 14.78
C SER A 18 2.98 -26.38 15.90
N ASN A 19 3.61 -25.22 15.72
CA ASN A 19 3.73 -24.18 16.75
C ASN A 19 2.67 -23.08 16.62
N LEU A 20 1.91 -23.05 15.52
CA LEU A 20 0.90 -22.00 15.27
C LEU A 20 -0.30 -22.09 16.23
N PHE A 21 -0.57 -23.27 16.78
CA PHE A 21 -1.66 -23.50 17.74
C PHE A 21 -1.25 -23.35 19.20
N GLU A 22 0.05 -23.29 19.51
CA GLU A 22 0.54 -23.11 20.88
C GLU A 22 0.62 -21.62 21.25
N LEU A 23 1.00 -20.73 20.33
CA LEU A 23 0.95 -19.28 20.61
C LEU A 23 -0.47 -18.72 20.78
N ARG A 24 -1.52 -19.38 20.26
CA ARG A 24 -2.91 -18.93 20.40
C ARG A 24 -3.56 -19.36 21.73
N LYS A 25 -2.88 -20.18 22.55
CA LYS A 25 -3.38 -20.55 23.88
C LYS A 25 -3.16 -19.46 24.92
N ASP A 26 -2.20 -18.57 24.69
CA ASP A 26 -1.86 -17.47 25.60
C ASP A 26 -2.67 -16.19 25.35
N ASP A 27 -3.33 -16.08 24.18
CA ASP A 27 -4.17 -14.93 23.78
C ASP A 27 -5.68 -15.19 23.99
N LYS A 28 -6.08 -15.84 25.09
CA LYS A 28 -7.50 -15.88 25.50
C LYS A 28 -7.83 -14.65 26.35
N PRO A 29 -8.62 -13.68 25.86
CA PRO A 29 -9.18 -12.66 26.74
C PRO A 29 -10.21 -13.34 27.66
N CYS A 30 -10.01 -13.19 28.99
CA CYS A 30 -11.02 -13.52 30.00
C CYS A 30 -12.32 -12.77 29.69
N ARG A 31 -13.26 -13.47 29.05
CA ARG A 31 -14.65 -13.04 28.89
C ARG A 31 -15.39 -13.41 30.18
N ILE A 32 -15.26 -12.58 31.22
CA ILE A 32 -16.11 -12.68 32.40
C ILE A 32 -17.30 -11.75 32.17
N THR A 33 -18.43 -12.40 31.92
CA THR A 33 -19.77 -11.85 31.81
C THR A 33 -20.22 -11.24 33.14
N SER A 34 -20.79 -10.05 33.06
CA SER A 34 -21.56 -9.39 34.10
C SER A 34 -22.83 -10.19 34.43
N SER A 35 -22.88 -10.76 35.62
CA SER A 35 -24.10 -11.17 36.35
C SER A 35 -23.71 -11.18 37.82
N ILE A 36 -23.89 -10.05 38.52
CA ILE A 36 -24.96 -9.89 39.50
C ILE A 36 -25.23 -11.19 40.25
N ASP A 37 -24.46 -11.42 41.31
CA ASP A 37 -25.01 -12.04 42.51
C ASP A 37 -24.62 -11.22 43.72
N ARG A 38 -25.64 -10.87 44.49
CA ARG A 38 -25.60 -10.08 45.70
C ARG A 38 -25.12 -10.96 46.84
N ASN A 39 -24.45 -10.30 47.79
CA ASN A 39 -24.06 -10.77 49.13
C ASN A 39 -22.65 -11.34 49.21
N CYS A 40 -21.70 -10.47 49.52
CA CYS A 40 -20.56 -10.84 50.36
C CYS A 40 -20.38 -9.75 51.42
N GLU A 41 -20.12 -10.21 52.64
CA GLU A 41 -20.30 -9.50 53.91
C GLU A 41 -19.21 -8.45 54.16
N LYS A 42 -19.54 -7.57 55.11
CA LYS A 42 -18.85 -6.34 55.49
C LYS A 42 -17.55 -6.63 56.24
N GLU A 43 -16.44 -6.05 55.78
CA GLU A 43 -15.38 -5.52 56.67
C GLU A 43 -14.79 -4.22 56.07
N PRO A 44 -14.55 -3.16 56.87
CA PRO A 44 -14.15 -1.86 56.33
C PRO A 44 -12.63 -1.68 56.35
N MET A 45 -11.99 -1.67 55.18
CA MET A 45 -10.63 -1.15 55.02
C MET A 45 -10.70 0.30 54.53
N ARG A 46 -10.42 1.24 55.44
CA ARG A 46 -10.35 2.68 55.15
C ARG A 46 -9.14 2.99 54.27
N GLY A 47 -9.41 3.57 53.12
CA GLY A 47 -8.44 4.30 52.32
C GLY A 47 -8.39 5.78 52.69
N THR A 48 -7.19 6.35 52.65
CA THR A 48 -6.91 7.79 52.49
C THR A 48 -5.70 7.83 51.54
N GLY A 49 -5.74 8.36 50.32
CA GLY A 49 -6.33 9.63 49.91
C GLY A 49 -5.29 10.75 50.07
N ALA A 50 -4.19 10.69 49.32
CA ALA A 50 -3.13 11.69 49.35
C ALA A 50 -3.24 12.66 48.16
N ARG A 51 -3.68 13.89 48.41
CA ARG A 51 -3.37 15.06 47.58
C ARG A 51 -3.16 16.29 48.46
N SER A 52 -1.94 16.81 48.35
CA SER A 52 -1.50 18.21 48.39
C SER A 52 -1.98 19.12 49.52
N ARG A 53 -1.02 19.48 50.39
CA ARG A 53 -0.91 20.84 50.95
C ARG A 53 0.55 21.29 50.86
N ASN A 54 0.74 22.44 50.22
CA ASN A 54 1.97 23.23 50.21
C ASN A 54 2.34 23.64 51.65
N LEU A 55 3.62 23.53 52.00
CA LEU A 55 4.24 24.30 53.09
C LEU A 55 5.64 24.74 52.68
N ASP A 56 5.88 26.03 52.89
CA ASP A 56 7.13 26.76 52.67
C ASP A 56 8.34 26.19 53.42
N PRO A 57 9.57 26.44 52.93
CA PRO A 57 10.79 25.88 53.48
C PRO A 57 11.43 26.82 54.52
N LYS A 58 10.84 26.98 55.71
CA LYS A 58 11.53 27.59 56.87
C LYS A 58 11.04 26.99 58.18
N ASN A 59 12.02 26.58 59.01
CA ASN A 59 11.93 25.97 60.34
C ASN A 59 11.59 24.47 60.36
N ASP A 60 12.64 23.64 60.44
CA ASP A 60 12.83 22.69 61.55
C ASP A 60 14.12 21.85 61.33
N THR A 61 15.27 22.50 61.50
CA THR A 61 16.56 21.83 61.76
C THR A 61 16.75 21.54 63.25
N LYS A 62 15.68 21.15 63.96
CA LYS A 62 15.74 20.67 65.34
C LYS A 62 14.80 19.50 65.47
N ARG A 63 15.32 18.34 65.92
CA ARG A 63 14.60 17.07 66.13
C ARG A 63 14.54 16.22 64.85
N THR A 64 15.63 15.58 64.45
CA THR A 64 15.87 14.17 64.84
C THR A 64 17.37 13.89 64.80
N GLN A 65 18.09 14.48 65.76
CA GLN A 65 19.41 14.03 66.23
C GLN A 65 19.42 13.90 67.76
N HIS A 66 18.29 13.50 68.34
CA HIS A 66 18.16 13.18 69.77
C HIS A 66 17.71 11.73 69.91
N SER A 67 18.65 10.80 69.70
CA SER A 67 18.54 9.44 70.29
C SER A 67 19.83 8.62 70.20
N LEU A 68 20.91 9.12 69.60
CA LEU A 68 22.23 8.44 69.62
C LEU A 68 23.37 9.38 70.04
N MET A 69 23.07 10.39 70.87
CA MET A 69 24.10 11.20 71.55
C MET A 69 23.93 11.29 73.07
N ASP A 70 22.83 10.78 73.63
CA ASP A 70 22.58 10.81 75.08
C ASP A 70 23.23 9.64 75.85
N THR A 71 23.82 8.66 75.15
CA THR A 71 24.69 7.64 75.76
C THR A 71 26.17 8.01 75.69
N ALA A 72 26.56 8.99 74.88
CA ALA A 72 27.96 9.45 74.76
C ALA A 72 28.33 10.52 75.80
N LYS A 73 27.37 11.31 76.29
CA LYS A 73 27.61 12.35 77.32
C LYS A 73 27.63 11.84 78.76
N LYS A 74 27.27 10.58 79.01
CA LYS A 74 27.33 9.96 80.34
C LYS A 74 28.62 9.18 80.59
N VAL A 75 29.42 8.94 79.53
CA VAL A 75 30.72 8.25 79.64
C VAL A 75 31.87 9.26 79.68
N THR A 76 31.72 10.42 79.05
CA THR A 76 32.73 11.50 79.07
C THR A 76 32.76 12.35 80.34
N SER A 77 31.79 12.18 81.26
CA SER A 77 31.81 12.80 82.59
C SER A 77 32.34 11.88 83.71
N PHE A 78 32.80 10.68 83.39
CA PHE A 78 33.46 9.79 84.35
C PHE A 78 34.98 9.70 84.14
N GLU A 79 35.46 9.89 82.91
CA GLU A 79 36.90 9.83 82.59
C GLU A 79 37.70 11.09 82.96
N THR A 80 37.04 12.19 83.35
CA THR A 80 37.70 13.43 83.84
C THR A 80 37.94 13.46 85.36
N SER A 81 37.38 12.52 86.13
CA SER A 81 37.56 12.50 87.59
C SER A 81 38.86 11.83 88.07
N TYR A 82 39.57 11.11 87.19
CA TYR A 82 40.75 10.32 87.57
C TYR A 82 42.07 10.81 86.98
N LYS A 83 42.06 11.91 86.21
CA LYS A 83 43.26 12.46 85.58
C LYS A 83 43.85 13.69 86.30
N ASP A 84 43.18 14.21 87.33
CA ASP A 84 43.64 15.41 88.04
C ASP A 84 43.90 15.19 89.54
N LYS A 85 44.32 13.97 89.86
CA LYS A 85 44.85 13.62 91.18
C LYS A 85 46.14 12.85 90.95
N GLY A 86 47.24 13.59 90.92
CA GLY A 86 48.58 13.08 91.23
C GLY A 86 48.63 12.55 92.66
N ILE A 87 47.83 11.51 92.96
CA ILE A 87 47.84 10.74 94.19
C ILE A 87 48.48 9.39 93.83
N LEU A 88 49.67 9.46 93.24
CA LEU A 88 50.73 8.61 93.76
C LEU A 88 51.14 9.27 95.07
N SER A 89 50.34 9.00 96.10
CA SER A 89 50.67 9.30 97.48
C SER A 89 52.06 8.73 97.70
N ARG A 90 53.07 9.60 97.71
CA ARG A 90 54.40 9.28 98.24
C ARG A 90 54.17 9.00 99.72
N HIS A 91 53.79 7.77 100.04
CA HIS A 91 53.85 7.27 101.40
C HIS A 91 55.32 7.29 101.79
N ARG A 92 55.75 8.37 102.46
CA ARG A 92 56.88 8.29 103.37
C ARG A 92 56.59 7.12 104.31
N PRO A 93 57.54 6.19 104.51
CA PRO A 93 57.33 5.10 105.46
C PRO A 93 57.12 5.73 106.83
N ASP A 94 55.93 5.52 107.39
CA ASP A 94 55.64 5.87 108.78
C ASP A 94 56.46 4.91 109.65
N SER A 95 57.38 5.44 110.45
CA SER A 95 58.42 4.70 111.19
C SER A 95 57.88 3.88 112.38
N ARG A 96 56.62 3.42 112.31
CA ARG A 96 55.95 2.58 113.33
C ARG A 96 55.31 1.31 112.76
N MET A 97 55.57 0.96 111.51
CA MET A 97 55.04 -0.28 110.92
C MET A 97 56.02 -1.45 111.07
N SER A 98 55.50 -2.61 111.47
CA SER A 98 56.28 -3.86 111.50
C SER A 98 56.73 -4.22 110.08
N ILE A 99 57.93 -4.78 109.93
CA ILE A 99 58.49 -5.19 108.62
C ILE A 99 57.51 -6.09 107.86
N ASN A 100 56.76 -6.93 108.57
CA ASN A 100 55.74 -7.79 107.99
C ASN A 100 54.58 -6.99 107.36
N ASP A 101 54.17 -5.88 107.95
CA ASP A 101 53.07 -5.04 107.44
C ASP A 101 53.46 -4.25 106.18
N PHE A 102 54.74 -3.89 106.05
CA PHE A 102 55.25 -3.29 104.83
C PHE A 102 55.26 -4.32 103.69
N VAL A 103 55.69 -5.55 104.00
CA VAL A 103 55.71 -6.66 103.04
C VAL A 103 54.30 -7.04 102.61
N THR A 104 53.31 -7.07 103.52
CA THR A 104 51.91 -7.33 103.16
C THR A 104 51.34 -6.21 102.28
N LYS A 105 51.48 -4.94 102.65
CA LYS A 105 51.02 -3.80 101.84
C LYS A 105 51.67 -3.76 100.44
N ARG A 106 52.95 -4.09 100.32
CA ARG A 106 53.64 -4.13 99.01
C ARG A 106 53.15 -5.30 98.14
N ARG A 107 52.85 -6.45 98.74
CA ARG A 107 52.21 -7.59 98.04
C ARG A 107 50.79 -7.26 97.60
N GLU A 108 50.01 -6.61 98.46
CA GLU A 108 48.66 -6.14 98.14
C GLU A 108 48.66 -5.12 96.99
N MET A 109 49.57 -4.16 97.03
CA MET A 109 49.77 -3.19 95.95
C MET A 109 50.16 -3.88 94.63
N LEU A 110 51.07 -4.85 94.68
CA LEU A 110 51.48 -5.59 93.48
C LEU A 110 50.31 -6.40 92.90
N LEU A 111 49.55 -7.10 93.75
CA LEU A 111 48.38 -7.86 93.33
C LEU A 111 47.29 -6.94 92.74
N LEU A 112 47.06 -5.78 93.35
CA LEU A 112 46.14 -4.78 92.84
C LEU A 112 46.60 -4.24 91.49
N ASN A 113 47.90 -3.95 91.34
CA ASN A 113 48.48 -3.51 90.07
C ASN A 113 48.32 -4.59 88.99
N MET A 114 48.62 -5.85 89.29
CA MET A 114 48.36 -6.97 88.37
C MET A 114 46.88 -7.09 88.01
N LYS A 115 45.95 -6.93 88.97
CA LYS A 115 44.50 -6.91 88.71
C LYS A 115 44.06 -5.74 87.83
N VAL A 116 44.59 -4.54 88.07
CA VAL A 116 44.30 -3.35 87.27
C VAL A 116 44.83 -3.53 85.85
N ASN A 117 46.07 -4.00 85.68
CA ASN A 117 46.65 -4.22 84.35
C ASN A 117 45.89 -5.29 83.57
N THR A 118 45.54 -6.42 84.20
CA THR A 118 44.71 -7.45 83.55
C THR A 118 43.31 -6.93 83.19
N GLN A 119 42.71 -6.07 84.02
CA GLN A 119 41.45 -5.40 83.68
C GLN A 119 41.61 -4.38 82.55
N GLN A 120 42.70 -3.61 82.52
CA GLN A 120 43.01 -2.67 81.44
C GLN A 120 43.19 -3.40 80.11
N GLU A 121 43.98 -4.47 80.07
CA GLU A 121 44.14 -5.33 78.89
C GLU A 121 42.80 -5.91 78.41
N GLN A 122 41.95 -6.36 79.34
CA GLN A 122 40.60 -6.83 79.02
C GLN A 122 39.72 -5.71 78.45
N ILE A 123 39.76 -4.51 79.02
CA ILE A 123 39.03 -3.33 78.52
C ILE A 123 39.52 -2.95 77.13
N GLU A 124 40.83 -2.94 76.89
CA GLU A 124 41.42 -2.65 75.58
C GLU A 124 41.00 -3.67 74.53
N LYS A 125 41.02 -4.97 74.86
CA LYS A 125 40.53 -6.02 73.97
C LYS A 125 39.05 -5.83 73.62
N LEU A 126 38.21 -5.46 74.59
CA LEU A 126 36.79 -5.16 74.34
C LEU A 126 36.62 -3.89 73.50
N ARG A 127 37.41 -2.85 73.73
CA ARG A 127 37.42 -1.62 72.93
C ARG A 127 37.83 -1.89 71.48
N GLN A 128 38.87 -2.70 71.26
CA GLN A 128 39.31 -3.13 69.92
C GLN A 128 38.19 -3.90 69.21
N GLN A 129 37.60 -4.90 69.88
CA GLN A 129 36.48 -5.67 69.34
C GLN A 129 35.25 -4.80 69.03
N ALA A 130 34.97 -3.78 69.86
CA ALA A 130 33.88 -2.84 69.60
C ALA A 130 34.18 -1.98 68.36
N LYS A 131 35.42 -1.48 68.22
CA LYS A 131 35.86 -0.68 67.07
C LYS A 131 35.85 -1.49 65.77
N ASP A 132 36.31 -2.73 65.80
CA ASP A 132 36.29 -3.62 64.63
C ASP A 132 34.85 -3.92 64.20
N ARG A 133 33.94 -4.14 65.16
CA ARG A 133 32.50 -4.28 64.89
C ARG A 133 31.90 -3.00 64.32
N GLU A 134 32.23 -1.83 64.88
CA GLU A 134 31.76 -0.54 64.38
C GLU A 134 32.22 -0.29 62.94
N ASN A 135 33.48 -0.54 62.63
CA ASN A 135 34.02 -0.42 61.28
C ASN A 135 33.35 -1.42 60.31
N ALA A 136 33.11 -2.65 60.76
CA ALA A 136 32.42 -3.66 59.95
C ALA A 136 30.95 -3.29 59.69
N LEU A 137 30.28 -2.61 60.64
CA LEU A 137 28.94 -2.08 60.44
C LEU A 137 28.94 -0.89 59.48
N LYS A 138 29.84 0.08 59.67
CA LYS A 138 30.01 1.23 58.77
C LYS A 138 30.25 0.80 57.32
N ALA A 139 31.13 -0.17 57.09
CA ALA A 139 31.37 -0.69 55.74
C ALA A 139 30.12 -1.32 55.11
N LYS A 140 29.24 -1.93 55.92
CA LYS A 140 27.95 -2.46 55.44
C LYS A 140 26.95 -1.34 55.18
N GLU A 141 26.90 -0.32 56.05
CA GLU A 141 26.08 0.88 55.85
C GLU A 141 26.47 1.59 54.55
N ASP A 142 27.75 1.88 54.34
CA ASP A 142 28.26 2.49 53.10
C ASP A 142 27.91 1.65 51.86
N SER A 143 28.03 0.32 51.97
CA SER A 143 27.63 -0.59 50.88
C SER A 143 26.13 -0.54 50.57
N LEU A 144 25.29 -0.36 51.60
CA LEU A 144 23.85 -0.20 51.42
C LEU A 144 23.52 1.15 50.80
N ASP A 145 24.17 2.23 51.24
CA ASP A 145 24.00 3.57 50.67
C ASP A 145 24.40 3.63 49.20
N GLU A 146 25.50 2.98 48.82
CA GLU A 146 25.88 2.84 47.42
C GLU A 146 24.83 2.09 46.60
N LYS A 147 24.27 1.01 47.15
CA LYS A 147 23.22 0.24 46.48
C LYS A 147 21.95 1.08 46.32
N ILE A 148 21.53 1.82 47.35
CA ILE A 148 20.37 2.72 47.27
C ILE A 148 20.57 3.74 46.15
N LYS A 149 21.73 4.41 46.09
CA LYS A 149 22.05 5.35 45.01
C LYS A 149 22.01 4.68 43.63
N ARG A 150 22.55 3.47 43.50
CA ARG A 150 22.51 2.70 42.24
C ARG A 150 21.08 2.29 41.88
N PHE A 151 20.24 1.93 42.85
CA PHE A 151 18.82 1.63 42.62
C PHE A 151 18.06 2.87 42.16
N ASP A 152 18.29 4.03 42.77
CA ASP A 152 17.65 5.28 42.34
C ASP A 152 18.05 5.66 40.90
N LEU A 153 19.33 5.48 40.55
CA LEU A 153 19.80 5.67 39.18
C LEU A 153 19.16 4.66 38.22
N PHE A 154 19.07 3.38 38.63
CA PHE A 154 18.42 2.35 37.84
C PHE A 154 16.95 2.66 37.58
N MET A 155 16.19 3.10 38.59
CA MET A 155 14.79 3.49 38.43
C MET A 155 14.64 4.63 37.42
N LYS A 156 15.49 5.66 37.52
CA LYS A 156 15.50 6.77 36.54
C LYS A 156 15.83 6.28 35.14
N GLU A 157 16.83 5.42 34.98
CA GLU A 157 17.18 4.86 33.67
C GLU A 157 16.06 4.01 33.08
N VAL A 158 15.34 3.24 33.90
CA VAL A 158 14.20 2.44 33.46
C VAL A 158 13.05 3.35 33.04
N ASP A 159 12.73 4.37 33.83
CA ASP A 159 11.70 5.35 33.49
C ASP A 159 12.06 6.11 32.21
N ASP A 160 13.31 6.55 32.06
CA ASP A 160 13.81 7.21 30.85
C ASP A 160 13.75 6.28 29.63
N LYS A 161 14.09 5.00 29.79
CA LYS A 161 13.97 3.99 28.72
C LYS A 161 12.51 3.78 28.35
N ALA A 162 11.61 3.65 29.33
CA ALA A 162 10.17 3.48 29.09
C ALA A 162 9.60 4.67 28.31
N LEU A 163 9.89 5.90 28.76
CA LEU A 163 9.46 7.12 28.09
C LEU A 163 10.05 7.25 26.68
N ASN A 164 11.31 6.88 26.48
CA ASN A 164 11.92 6.88 25.15
C ASN A 164 11.26 5.84 24.24
N THR A 165 10.97 4.63 24.74
CA THR A 165 10.26 3.61 23.96
C THR A 165 8.85 4.04 23.59
N GLU A 166 8.12 4.67 24.51
CA GLU A 166 6.79 5.23 24.28
C GLU A 166 6.85 6.34 23.24
N ARG A 167 7.76 7.31 23.39
CA ARG A 167 7.95 8.40 22.44
C ARG A 167 8.30 7.90 21.03
N MET A 168 9.17 6.89 20.92
CA MET A 168 9.49 6.30 19.62
C MET A 168 8.27 5.60 19.02
N ALA A 169 7.50 4.86 19.82
CA ALA A 169 6.26 4.23 19.37
C ALA A 169 5.22 5.26 18.91
N GLU A 170 4.97 6.31 19.70
CA GLU A 170 4.09 7.43 19.34
C GLU A 170 4.54 8.12 18.04
N GLY A 171 5.86 8.31 17.88
CA GLY A 171 6.44 8.86 16.65
C GLY A 171 6.15 8.00 15.43
N GLU A 172 6.30 6.68 15.54
CA GLU A 172 5.95 5.74 14.47
C GLU A 172 4.43 5.68 14.20
N TYR A 173 3.59 5.73 15.23
CA TYR A 173 2.13 5.82 15.08
C TYR A 173 1.72 7.12 14.37
N ALA A 174 2.35 8.25 14.70
CA ALA A 174 2.07 9.53 14.04
C ALA A 174 2.48 9.50 12.56
N LYS A 175 3.64 8.92 12.23
CA LYS A 175 4.06 8.72 10.83
C LYS A 175 3.08 7.81 10.07
N ARG A 176 2.67 6.69 10.68
CA ARG A 176 1.67 5.76 10.13
C ARG A 176 0.33 6.46 9.89
N ALA A 177 -0.14 7.26 10.84
CA ALA A 177 -1.40 7.99 10.73
C ALA A 177 -1.38 9.01 9.57
N LYS A 178 -0.28 9.74 9.38
CA LYS A 178 -0.09 10.64 8.22
C LYS A 178 -0.15 9.87 6.90
N LYS A 179 0.55 8.74 6.82
CA LYS A 179 0.51 7.86 5.63
C LYS A 179 -0.87 7.28 5.38
N GLU A 180 -1.62 6.97 6.42
CA GLU A 180 -3.01 6.50 6.29
C GLU A 180 -3.94 7.59 5.75
N GLN A 181 -3.75 8.85 6.18
CA GLN A 181 -4.48 9.98 5.63
C GLN A 181 -4.13 10.22 4.15
N GLU A 182 -2.85 10.18 3.78
CA GLU A 182 -2.39 10.25 2.38
C GLU A 182 -2.99 9.10 1.54
N LEU A 183 -3.06 7.88 2.08
CA LEU A 183 -3.72 6.76 1.40
C LEU A 183 -5.21 7.00 1.21
N LYS A 184 -5.90 7.61 2.18
CA LYS A 184 -7.33 7.95 2.06
C LYS A 184 -7.56 9.01 0.98
N THR A 185 -6.73 10.05 0.92
CA THR A 185 -6.85 11.08 -0.12
C THR A 185 -6.55 10.52 -1.50
N LEU A 186 -5.49 9.73 -1.66
CA LEU A 186 -5.17 9.06 -2.93
C LEU A 186 -6.27 8.08 -3.37
N LYS A 187 -6.86 7.33 -2.44
CA LYS A 187 -7.99 6.44 -2.73
C LYS A 187 -9.21 7.22 -3.23
N HIS A 188 -9.52 8.35 -2.59
CA HIS A 188 -10.61 9.20 -3.04
C HIS A 188 -10.34 9.81 -4.43
N GLN A 189 -9.11 10.25 -4.70
CA GLN A 189 -8.72 10.71 -6.03
C GLN A 189 -8.84 9.60 -7.09
N LEU A 190 -8.44 8.38 -6.74
CA LEU A 190 -8.58 7.21 -7.61
C LEU A 190 -10.06 6.95 -7.94
N GLU A 191 -10.93 6.99 -6.93
CA GLU A 191 -12.37 6.80 -7.10
C GLU A 191 -12.99 7.89 -7.99
N ASN A 192 -12.58 9.15 -7.81
CA ASN A 192 -13.04 10.25 -8.66
C ASN A 192 -12.64 10.03 -10.13
N VAL A 193 -11.37 9.69 -10.40
CA VAL A 193 -10.90 9.39 -11.76
C VAL A 193 -11.61 8.17 -12.34
N GLN A 194 -11.85 7.13 -11.55
CA GLN A 194 -12.64 5.97 -11.99
C GLN A 194 -14.08 6.35 -12.35
N SER A 195 -14.70 7.23 -11.56
CA SER A 195 -16.04 7.75 -11.86
C SER A 195 -16.06 8.55 -13.16
N ASP A 196 -15.00 9.32 -13.43
CA ASP A 196 -14.88 10.10 -14.67
C ASP A 196 -14.62 9.20 -15.87
N ILE A 197 -13.76 8.19 -15.74
CA ILE A 197 -13.60 7.15 -16.77
C ILE A 197 -14.93 6.47 -17.07
N ALA A 198 -15.72 6.12 -16.04
CA ALA A 198 -17.04 5.52 -16.22
C ALA A 198 -18.05 6.46 -16.91
N LYS A 199 -17.97 7.77 -16.66
CA LYS A 199 -18.79 8.77 -17.37
C LYS A 199 -18.35 8.87 -18.84
N TYR A 200 -17.04 9.02 -19.09
CA TYR A 200 -16.51 9.19 -20.44
C TYR A 200 -16.68 7.95 -21.31
N THR A 201 -16.58 6.75 -20.74
CA THR A 201 -16.88 5.49 -21.45
C THR A 201 -18.33 5.43 -21.89
N LYS A 202 -19.29 5.79 -21.02
CA LYS A 202 -20.70 5.87 -21.41
C LYS A 202 -20.96 6.90 -22.49
N THR A 203 -20.41 8.11 -22.35
CA THR A 203 -20.56 9.14 -23.40
C THR A 203 -19.91 8.70 -24.71
N LEU A 204 -18.79 7.98 -24.65
CA LEU A 204 -18.15 7.42 -25.84
C LEU A 204 -19.02 6.36 -26.50
N ASP A 205 -19.61 5.45 -25.72
CA ASP A 205 -20.52 4.42 -26.22
C ASP A 205 -21.75 5.05 -26.89
N GLU A 206 -22.32 6.12 -26.31
CA GLU A 206 -23.41 6.90 -26.90
C GLU A 206 -22.98 7.56 -28.22
N LEU A 207 -21.82 8.21 -28.25
CA LEU A 207 -21.27 8.81 -29.47
C LEU A 207 -20.96 7.77 -30.55
N LEU A 208 -20.51 6.57 -30.18
CA LEU A 208 -20.29 5.47 -31.11
C LEU A 208 -21.61 4.94 -31.68
N GLN A 209 -22.68 4.86 -30.88
CA GLN A 209 -24.01 4.52 -31.37
C GLN A 209 -24.51 5.59 -32.35
N PHE A 210 -24.37 6.87 -32.03
CA PHE A 210 -24.73 7.96 -32.95
C PHE A 210 -23.91 7.90 -34.24
N LYS A 211 -22.61 7.61 -34.14
CA LYS A 211 -21.75 7.40 -35.31
C LYS A 211 -22.27 6.26 -36.19
N GLN A 212 -22.61 5.11 -35.61
CA GLN A 212 -23.16 3.97 -36.38
C GLN A 212 -24.44 4.35 -37.12
N VAL A 213 -25.33 5.11 -36.48
CA VAL A 213 -26.56 5.61 -37.12
C VAL A 213 -26.22 6.56 -38.28
N VAL A 214 -25.33 7.53 -38.07
CA VAL A 214 -24.90 8.48 -39.10
C VAL A 214 -24.20 7.76 -40.27
N ASP A 215 -23.35 6.77 -39.98
CA ASP A 215 -22.69 5.95 -41.00
C ASP A 215 -23.72 5.13 -41.82
N SER A 216 -24.80 4.65 -41.20
CA SER A 216 -25.87 3.93 -41.89
C SER A 216 -26.74 4.81 -42.79
N LEU A 217 -26.88 6.10 -42.44
CA LEU A 217 -27.62 7.09 -43.21
C LEU A 217 -26.79 7.75 -44.31
N THR A 218 -25.46 7.73 -44.15
CA THR A 218 -24.53 8.29 -45.13
C THR A 218 -24.48 7.37 -46.36
N PRO A 219 -24.68 7.90 -47.59
CA PRO A 219 -24.61 7.09 -48.80
C PRO A 219 -23.26 6.38 -48.97
N ALA A 220 -23.28 5.11 -49.36
CA ALA A 220 -22.05 4.31 -49.59
C ALA A 220 -21.13 4.93 -50.66
N SER A 221 -21.70 5.61 -51.66
CA SER A 221 -20.95 6.33 -52.69
C SER A 221 -20.05 7.42 -52.12
N TRP A 222 -20.46 8.08 -51.03
CA TRP A 222 -19.63 9.07 -50.34
C TRP A 222 -18.41 8.42 -49.70
N PHE A 223 -18.58 7.27 -49.05
CA PHE A 223 -17.45 6.52 -48.49
C PHE A 223 -16.47 6.06 -49.57
N ASP A 224 -16.98 5.59 -50.71
CA ASP A 224 -16.16 5.18 -51.85
C ASP A 224 -15.35 6.36 -52.42
N ASP A 225 -15.97 7.54 -52.56
CA ASP A 225 -15.30 8.76 -53.00
C ASP A 225 -14.23 9.20 -51.99
N CYS A 226 -14.54 9.16 -50.69
CA CYS A 226 -13.58 9.45 -49.61
C CYS A 226 -12.38 8.50 -49.65
N LEU A 227 -12.63 7.20 -49.83
CA LEU A 227 -11.60 6.17 -49.92
C LEU A 227 -10.75 6.33 -51.18
N ALA A 228 -11.38 6.65 -52.31
CA ALA A 228 -10.69 6.91 -53.57
C ALA A 228 -9.79 8.13 -53.45
N GLU A 229 -10.26 9.22 -52.85
CA GLU A 229 -9.48 10.44 -52.67
C GLU A 229 -8.34 10.23 -51.65
N LYS A 230 -8.59 9.49 -50.56
CA LYS A 230 -7.55 9.05 -49.62
C LYS A 230 -6.47 8.23 -50.34
N ARG A 231 -6.86 7.30 -51.21
CA ARG A 231 -5.94 6.49 -52.02
C ARG A 231 -5.14 7.35 -53.00
N LYS A 232 -5.76 8.32 -53.69
CA LYS A 232 -5.04 9.28 -54.57
C LYS A 232 -4.02 10.09 -53.78
N ARG A 233 -4.37 10.58 -52.59
CA ARG A 233 -3.46 11.35 -51.73
C ARG A 233 -2.28 10.50 -51.25
N GLN A 234 -2.54 9.26 -50.84
CA GLN A 234 -1.49 8.30 -50.48
C GLN A 234 -0.55 8.00 -51.66
N GLN A 235 -1.10 7.80 -52.86
CA GLN A 235 -0.32 7.61 -54.08
C GLN A 235 0.51 8.85 -54.45
N ARG A 236 -0.05 10.06 -54.31
CA ARG A 236 0.69 11.31 -54.51
C ARG A 236 1.87 11.42 -53.54
N ARG A 237 1.65 11.18 -52.24
CA ARG A 237 2.74 11.21 -51.24
C ARG A 237 3.80 10.15 -51.48
N ARG A 238 3.40 8.95 -51.92
CA ARG A 238 4.36 7.91 -52.34
C ARG A 238 5.17 8.43 -53.53
N ARG A 239 4.52 8.95 -54.56
CA ARG A 239 5.20 9.49 -55.75
C ARG A 239 6.14 10.64 -55.42
N ASP A 240 5.75 11.56 -54.54
CA ASP A 240 6.59 12.68 -54.13
C ASP A 240 7.84 12.20 -53.38
N ARG A 241 7.72 11.18 -52.52
CA ARG A 241 8.87 10.58 -51.84
C ARG A 241 9.77 9.77 -52.77
N ILE A 242 9.17 9.03 -53.72
CA ILE A 242 9.90 8.34 -54.79
C ILE A 242 10.70 9.35 -55.62
N ASN A 243 10.08 10.48 -55.99
CA ASN A 243 10.73 11.55 -56.72
C ASN A 243 11.85 12.19 -55.89
N ALA A 244 11.63 12.50 -54.62
CA ALA A 244 12.66 13.04 -53.73
C ALA A 244 13.84 12.07 -53.58
N ARG A 245 13.58 10.75 -53.49
CA ARG A 245 14.61 9.71 -53.43
C ARG A 245 15.38 9.62 -54.75
N LYS A 246 14.70 9.73 -55.90
CA LYS A 246 15.32 9.81 -57.24
C LYS A 246 16.19 11.04 -57.40
N GLU A 247 15.70 12.22 -56.98
CA GLU A 247 16.45 13.47 -57.02
C GLU A 247 17.69 13.43 -56.12
N ALA A 248 17.56 12.88 -54.90
CA ALA A 248 18.68 12.68 -53.99
C ALA A 248 19.74 11.74 -54.60
N PHE A 249 19.30 10.67 -55.26
CA PHE A 249 20.20 9.75 -55.96
C PHE A 249 20.90 10.40 -57.15
N LEU A 250 20.18 11.17 -57.97
CA LEU A 250 20.76 11.91 -59.09
C LEU A 250 21.79 12.95 -58.62
N LYS A 251 21.50 13.64 -57.52
CA LYS A 251 22.43 14.57 -56.88
C LYS A 251 23.70 13.84 -56.40
N GLN A 252 23.55 12.72 -55.71
CA GLN A 252 24.69 11.88 -55.29
C GLN A 252 25.52 11.39 -56.49
N LYS A 253 24.87 10.99 -57.58
CA LYS A 253 25.55 10.56 -58.81
C LYS A 253 26.33 11.72 -59.45
N ALA A 254 25.72 12.91 -59.56
CA ALA A 254 26.37 14.09 -60.10
C ALA A 254 27.55 14.56 -59.23
N ASP A 255 27.40 14.52 -57.90
CA ASP A 255 28.48 14.84 -56.95
C ASP A 255 29.65 13.83 -57.07
N ALA A 256 29.34 12.53 -57.24
CA ALA A 256 30.34 11.49 -57.47
C ALA A 256 31.08 11.67 -58.81
N GLU A 257 30.36 11.99 -59.89
CA GLU A 257 30.95 12.25 -61.22
C GLU A 257 31.80 13.55 -61.22
N ALA A 258 31.33 14.60 -60.53
CA ALA A 258 32.10 15.83 -60.36
C ALA A 258 33.36 15.63 -59.49
N ALA A 259 33.33 14.69 -58.55
CA ALA A 259 34.52 14.29 -57.78
C ALA A 259 35.50 13.49 -58.65
N GLU A 260 35.01 12.57 -59.47
CA GLU A 260 35.83 11.78 -60.42
C GLU A 260 36.47 12.65 -61.52
N ASN A 261 35.75 13.66 -62.02
CA ASN A 261 36.30 14.63 -62.97
C ASN A 261 37.36 15.55 -62.34
N ARG A 262 37.19 15.92 -61.05
CA ARG A 262 38.22 16.66 -60.31
C ARG A 262 39.47 15.81 -60.05
N SER A 263 39.30 14.53 -59.69
CA SER A 263 40.43 13.62 -59.50
C SER A 263 41.17 13.35 -60.81
N SER A 264 40.47 13.13 -61.93
CA SER A 264 41.11 12.90 -63.24
C SER A 264 41.83 14.14 -63.81
N LEU A 265 41.32 15.35 -63.57
CA LEU A 265 42.05 16.60 -63.87
C LEU A 265 43.32 16.75 -63.01
N SER A 266 43.26 16.35 -61.74
CA SER A 266 44.42 16.37 -60.84
C SER A 266 45.48 15.32 -61.24
N GLU A 267 45.06 14.13 -61.67
CA GLU A 267 45.94 13.08 -62.19
C GLU A 267 46.58 13.45 -63.54
N ARG A 268 45.85 14.18 -64.40
CA ARG A 268 46.42 14.75 -65.64
C ARG A 268 47.48 15.81 -65.36
N ARG A 269 47.35 16.59 -64.27
CA ARG A 269 48.37 17.55 -63.81
C ARG A 269 49.59 16.86 -63.21
N ALA A 270 49.42 15.68 -62.60
CA ALA A 270 50.51 14.91 -61.98
C ALA A 270 51.36 14.08 -62.96
N LYS A 271 50.84 13.77 -64.17
CA LYS A 271 51.54 12.92 -65.17
C LYS A 271 52.62 13.62 -66.02
N ASN A 272 52.97 14.88 -65.75
CA ASN A 272 54.17 15.54 -66.30
C ASN A 272 55.45 15.30 -65.46
N ALA A 273 55.39 14.39 -64.47
CA ALA A 273 56.56 13.82 -63.81
C ALA A 273 56.58 12.29 -64.01
N LYS A 274 57.67 11.83 -64.61
CA LYS A 274 58.02 10.48 -65.09
C LYS A 274 57.62 9.25 -64.22
N VAL A 275 57.20 8.20 -64.96
CA VAL A 275 57.53 6.75 -64.87
C VAL A 275 56.71 5.82 -63.95
N ALA A 276 56.05 4.85 -64.62
CA ALA A 276 55.70 3.45 -64.30
C ALA A 276 55.29 3.03 -62.86
N ASP A 277 54.08 2.46 -62.69
CA ASP A 277 53.84 1.01 -62.75
C ASP A 277 52.32 0.70 -62.73
N LYS A 278 51.95 -0.43 -63.33
CA LYS A 278 50.60 -0.98 -63.50
C LYS A 278 49.96 -1.35 -62.16
N THR A 279 48.67 -1.04 -62.01
CA THR A 279 47.56 -2.01 -62.02
C THR A 279 46.30 -1.39 -61.39
N ARG A 280 45.17 -2.01 -61.70
CA ARG A 280 43.85 -1.91 -61.05
C ARG A 280 42.87 -0.91 -61.68
N THR A 281 42.27 -1.41 -62.76
CA THR A 281 40.82 -1.56 -62.90
C THR A 281 40.00 -1.04 -61.71
N ALA A 282 39.42 0.14 -61.87
CA ALA A 282 38.12 0.43 -61.33
C ALA A 282 37.39 1.15 -62.47
N GLY A 283 36.63 0.38 -63.26
CA GLY A 283 35.61 0.97 -64.12
C GLY A 283 34.68 1.84 -63.27
N PRO A 284 33.92 2.75 -63.89
CA PRO A 284 33.09 3.71 -63.19
C PRO A 284 32.28 2.96 -62.12
N LYS A 285 32.39 3.40 -60.85
CA LYS A 285 31.49 2.96 -59.78
C LYS A 285 30.11 3.53 -60.12
N ILE A 286 29.43 2.87 -61.05
CA ILE A 286 28.03 3.10 -61.33
C ILE A 286 27.33 2.74 -60.03
N LEU A 287 26.89 3.76 -59.29
CA LEU A 287 26.01 3.56 -58.16
C LEU A 287 24.83 2.72 -58.68
N PRO A 288 24.62 1.50 -58.16
CA PRO A 288 23.54 0.65 -58.62
C PRO A 288 22.22 1.39 -58.36
N LEU A 289 21.38 1.47 -59.39
CA LEU A 289 20.13 2.21 -59.34
C LEU A 289 19.27 1.61 -58.22
N PRO A 290 18.93 2.38 -57.15
CA PRO A 290 18.08 1.89 -56.09
C PRO A 290 16.71 1.54 -56.67
N ASP A 291 16.08 0.47 -56.17
CA ASP A 291 14.67 0.25 -56.45
C ASP A 291 13.87 1.34 -55.71
N PHE A 292 13.25 2.20 -56.50
CA PHE A 292 12.46 3.32 -55.99
C PHE A 292 10.99 2.92 -55.79
N GLU A 293 10.55 1.74 -56.24
CA GLU A 293 9.16 1.29 -56.10
C GLU A 293 8.87 0.57 -54.76
N ASP A 294 9.88 0.34 -53.92
CA ASP A 294 9.70 -0.28 -52.60
C ASP A 294 9.09 0.65 -51.53
N GLU A 295 8.63 1.84 -51.91
CA GLU A 295 8.12 2.82 -50.96
C GLU A 295 6.69 2.49 -50.49
N PRO A 296 6.46 2.27 -49.18
CA PRO A 296 5.15 1.86 -48.67
C PRO A 296 4.13 3.01 -48.68
N LEU A 297 2.85 2.67 -48.90
CA LEU A 297 1.75 3.59 -48.66
C LEU A 297 1.66 3.87 -47.16
N THR A 298 1.70 5.13 -46.77
CA THR A 298 1.54 5.54 -45.37
C THR A 298 0.15 6.12 -45.13
N SER A 299 -0.47 5.74 -44.02
CA SER A 299 -1.66 6.40 -43.50
C SER A 299 -1.37 7.87 -43.23
N SER A 300 -2.31 8.76 -43.58
CA SER A 300 -2.34 10.12 -43.07
C SER A 300 -3.41 10.15 -42.00
N ASP A 301 -3.10 10.65 -40.81
CA ASP A 301 -4.08 10.93 -39.74
C ASP A 301 -4.96 12.15 -40.05
N GLU A 302 -5.18 12.45 -41.33
CA GLU A 302 -6.09 13.51 -41.76
C GLU A 302 -7.48 12.89 -41.94
N GLU A 303 -8.42 13.28 -41.09
CA GLU A 303 -9.82 12.88 -41.17
C GLU A 303 -10.54 13.59 -42.32
N TYR A 304 -11.48 12.88 -42.96
CA TYR A 304 -12.30 13.44 -44.03
C TYR A 304 -13.55 14.11 -43.43
N PRO A 305 -14.02 15.25 -43.97
CA PRO A 305 -15.24 15.89 -43.50
C PRO A 305 -16.44 14.93 -43.54
N MET A 306 -17.30 15.00 -42.53
CA MET A 306 -18.54 14.22 -42.50
C MET A 306 -19.48 14.66 -43.65
N TYR A 307 -20.31 13.73 -44.11
CA TYR A 307 -21.32 14.00 -45.15
C TYR A 307 -22.35 15.04 -44.68
N PHE A 308 -22.86 14.85 -43.46
CA PHE A 308 -23.76 15.80 -42.81
C PHE A 308 -22.94 16.90 -42.11
N GLN A 309 -23.10 18.14 -42.55
CA GLN A 309 -22.37 19.30 -42.02
C GLN A 309 -23.22 20.15 -41.07
N SER A 310 -24.54 19.98 -41.12
CA SER A 310 -25.49 20.70 -40.28
C SER A 310 -26.55 19.73 -39.74
N PRO A 311 -27.02 19.89 -38.49
CA PRO A 311 -28.02 19.01 -37.90
C PRO A 311 -29.33 18.93 -38.69
N ASP A 312 -29.73 20.04 -39.31
CA ASP A 312 -30.98 20.15 -40.07
C ASP A 312 -31.03 19.16 -41.25
N GLN A 313 -29.88 18.90 -41.89
CA GLN A 313 -29.77 17.93 -42.99
C GLN A 313 -30.15 16.51 -42.57
N LEU A 314 -29.87 16.16 -41.31
CA LEU A 314 -30.19 14.85 -40.77
C LEU A 314 -31.70 14.75 -40.49
N LEU A 315 -32.30 15.83 -39.96
CA LEU A 315 -33.74 15.93 -39.73
C LEU A 315 -34.54 15.85 -41.03
N ASP A 316 -34.07 16.51 -42.08
CA ASP A 316 -34.65 16.43 -43.42
C ASP A 316 -34.58 15.00 -43.95
N ARG A 317 -33.42 14.33 -43.84
CA ARG A 317 -33.28 12.93 -44.27
C ARG A 317 -34.17 11.98 -43.47
N PHE A 318 -34.35 12.21 -42.17
CA PHE A 318 -35.30 11.44 -41.36
C PHE A 318 -36.74 11.67 -41.81
N SER A 319 -37.12 12.92 -42.11
CA SER A 319 -38.45 13.26 -42.62
C SER A 319 -38.72 12.57 -43.96
N ASP A 320 -37.72 12.51 -44.84
CA ASP A 320 -37.79 11.77 -46.11
C ASP A 320 -37.97 10.27 -45.87
N LEU A 321 -37.20 9.67 -44.96
CA LEU A 321 -37.34 8.26 -44.61
C LEU A 321 -38.69 7.95 -43.95
N GLU A 322 -39.23 8.85 -43.14
CA GLU A 322 -40.59 8.71 -42.58
C GLU A 322 -41.64 8.74 -43.67
N ASN A 323 -41.52 9.66 -44.64
CA ASN A 323 -42.42 9.75 -45.77
C ASN A 323 -42.32 8.51 -46.67
N GLU A 324 -41.11 8.02 -46.95
CA GLU A 324 -40.87 6.77 -47.69
C GLU A 324 -41.49 5.57 -46.96
N ASN A 325 -41.24 5.42 -45.66
CA ASN A 325 -41.82 4.34 -44.84
C ASN A 325 -43.34 4.41 -44.79
N LEU A 326 -43.91 5.61 -44.69
CA LEU A 326 -45.36 5.81 -44.73
C LEU A 326 -45.93 5.47 -46.12
N CYS A 327 -45.21 5.81 -47.19
CA CYS A 327 -45.57 5.42 -48.55
C CYS A 327 -45.56 3.89 -48.69
N TYR A 328 -44.49 3.21 -48.29
CA TYR A 328 -44.42 1.75 -48.32
C TYR A 328 -45.54 1.09 -47.50
N ALA A 329 -45.85 1.61 -46.31
CA ALA A 329 -46.95 1.10 -45.50
C ALA A 329 -48.31 1.26 -46.21
N LYS A 330 -48.55 2.40 -46.87
CA LYS A 330 -49.74 2.62 -47.69
C LYS A 330 -49.79 1.64 -48.85
N GLU A 331 -48.68 1.49 -49.59
CA GLU A 331 -48.65 0.56 -50.72
C GLU A 331 -48.85 -0.90 -50.29
N VAL A 332 -48.31 -1.32 -49.14
CA VAL A 332 -48.57 -2.65 -48.57
C VAL A 332 -50.06 -2.81 -48.26
N ASN A 333 -50.67 -1.82 -47.61
CA ASN A 333 -52.10 -1.86 -47.29
C ASN A 333 -52.99 -1.88 -48.55
N GLU A 334 -52.63 -1.11 -49.58
CA GLU A 334 -53.31 -1.11 -50.88
C GLU A 334 -53.15 -2.45 -51.59
N ARG A 335 -51.95 -3.02 -51.62
CA ARG A 335 -51.69 -4.36 -52.17
C ARG A 335 -52.43 -5.45 -51.38
N GLU A 336 -52.52 -5.34 -50.06
CA GLU A 336 -53.33 -6.25 -49.26
C GLU A 336 -54.82 -6.11 -49.54
N ALA A 337 -55.31 -4.89 -49.77
CA ALA A 337 -56.70 -4.64 -50.13
C ALA A 337 -57.05 -5.24 -51.50
N THR A 338 -56.20 -5.02 -52.51
CA THR A 338 -56.38 -5.64 -53.83
C THR A 338 -56.29 -7.16 -53.76
N LEU A 339 -55.40 -7.72 -52.94
CA LEU A 339 -55.31 -9.15 -52.69
C LEU A 339 -56.58 -9.70 -52.01
N ARG A 340 -57.13 -8.99 -51.02
CA ARG A 340 -58.42 -9.33 -50.39
C ARG A 340 -59.56 -9.31 -51.40
N GLU A 341 -59.60 -8.31 -52.28
CA GLU A 341 -60.60 -8.23 -53.34
C GLU A 341 -60.49 -9.39 -54.33
N LEU A 342 -59.29 -9.69 -54.82
CA LEU A 342 -59.05 -10.83 -55.72
C LEU A 342 -59.46 -12.15 -55.07
N LYS A 343 -59.13 -12.35 -53.78
CA LYS A 343 -59.57 -13.55 -53.02
C LYS A 343 -61.09 -13.63 -52.94
N GLU A 344 -61.78 -12.52 -52.72
CA GLU A 344 -63.24 -12.51 -52.68
C GLU A 344 -63.85 -12.75 -54.07
N GLN A 345 -63.29 -12.17 -55.13
CA GLN A 345 -63.71 -12.46 -56.50
C GLN A 345 -63.53 -13.95 -56.85
N ILE A 346 -62.40 -14.56 -56.44
CA ILE A 346 -62.17 -16.01 -56.56
C ILE A 346 -63.26 -16.76 -55.79
N ARG A 347 -63.53 -16.42 -54.52
CA ARG A 347 -64.57 -17.07 -53.71
C ARG A 347 -65.96 -16.97 -54.34
N VAL A 348 -66.32 -15.80 -54.89
CA VAL A 348 -67.61 -15.58 -55.56
C VAL A 348 -67.70 -16.37 -56.86
N THR A 349 -66.63 -16.41 -57.65
CA THR A 349 -66.59 -17.17 -58.91
C THR A 349 -66.60 -18.68 -58.67
N THR A 350 -65.90 -19.20 -57.67
CA THR A 350 -65.97 -20.61 -57.27
C THR A 350 -67.38 -20.97 -56.84
N ASN A 351 -68.02 -20.18 -55.95
CA ASN A 351 -69.40 -20.42 -55.53
C ASN A 351 -70.39 -20.40 -56.72
N LYS A 352 -70.17 -19.51 -57.70
CA LYS A 352 -70.96 -19.46 -58.93
C LYS A 352 -70.74 -20.70 -59.81
N LEU A 353 -69.51 -21.18 -59.93
CA LEU A 353 -69.20 -22.41 -60.66
C LEU A 353 -69.82 -23.62 -59.97
N ASP A 354 -69.67 -23.76 -58.65
CA ASP A 354 -70.25 -24.85 -57.87
C ASP A 354 -71.77 -24.88 -57.99
N SER A 355 -72.43 -23.71 -57.92
CA SER A 355 -73.89 -23.64 -58.12
C SER A 355 -74.33 -23.98 -59.54
N LYS A 356 -73.52 -23.69 -60.57
CA LYS A 356 -73.78 -24.11 -61.95
C LYS A 356 -73.56 -25.60 -62.14
N ALA A 357 -72.48 -26.17 -61.56
CA ALA A 357 -72.20 -27.60 -61.57
C ALA A 357 -73.35 -28.37 -60.90
N ASN A 358 -73.77 -27.95 -59.70
CA ASN A 358 -74.91 -28.55 -59.00
C ASN A 358 -76.23 -28.48 -59.80
N LYS A 359 -76.47 -27.38 -60.54
CA LYS A 359 -77.62 -27.28 -61.43
C LYS A 359 -77.51 -28.24 -62.63
N ALA A 360 -76.33 -28.34 -63.25
CA ALA A 360 -76.09 -29.26 -64.36
C ALA A 360 -76.27 -30.72 -63.93
N ASP A 361 -75.76 -31.09 -62.77
CA ASP A 361 -75.98 -32.42 -62.17
C ASP A 361 -77.46 -32.66 -61.86
N GLY A 362 -78.17 -31.63 -61.38
CA GLY A 362 -79.62 -31.67 -61.18
C GLY A 362 -80.40 -31.91 -62.48
N PHE A 363 -80.01 -31.24 -63.58
CA PHE A 363 -80.59 -31.49 -64.90
C PHE A 363 -80.26 -32.89 -65.42
N GLN A 364 -79.02 -33.37 -65.30
CA GLN A 364 -78.65 -34.73 -65.70
C GLN A 364 -79.43 -35.80 -64.92
N ASN A 365 -79.65 -35.60 -63.62
CA ASN A 365 -80.48 -36.47 -62.80
C ASN A 365 -81.97 -36.41 -63.21
N ALA A 366 -82.48 -35.23 -63.59
CA ALA A 366 -83.84 -35.08 -64.12
C ALA A 366 -84.02 -35.78 -65.48
N TYR A 367 -83.06 -35.65 -66.41
CA TYR A 367 -83.08 -36.39 -67.68
C TYR A 367 -82.99 -37.90 -67.47
N SER A 368 -82.13 -38.36 -66.55
CA SER A 368 -81.99 -39.79 -66.23
C SER A 368 -83.25 -40.39 -65.57
N THR A 369 -84.06 -39.57 -64.89
CA THR A 369 -85.33 -40.00 -64.29
C THR A 369 -86.48 -39.97 -65.30
N GLU A 370 -86.52 -39.01 -66.23
CA GLU A 370 -87.48 -39.00 -67.33
C GLU A 370 -87.28 -40.14 -68.33
N ASP A 371 -86.03 -40.47 -68.69
CA ASP A 371 -85.74 -41.61 -69.56
C ASP A 371 -86.12 -42.96 -68.91
N ASN A 372 -85.92 -43.09 -67.60
CA ASN A 372 -86.41 -44.25 -66.84
C ASN A 372 -87.94 -44.30 -66.73
N ALA A 373 -88.62 -43.15 -66.66
CA ALA A 373 -90.09 -43.08 -66.61
C ALA A 373 -90.72 -43.42 -67.97
N LYS A 374 -90.12 -42.97 -69.09
CA LYS A 374 -90.56 -43.31 -70.45
C LYS A 374 -90.30 -44.77 -70.80
N SER A 375 -89.18 -45.34 -70.33
CA SER A 375 -88.88 -46.77 -70.49
C SER A 375 -89.88 -47.68 -69.78
N LYS A 376 -90.49 -47.23 -68.67
CA LYS A 376 -91.53 -47.98 -67.93
C LYS A 376 -92.95 -47.91 -68.51
N GLN A 377 -93.23 -47.04 -69.48
CA GLN A 377 -94.56 -46.96 -70.14
C GLN A 377 -94.67 -47.82 -71.42
N HIS A 378 -93.60 -48.52 -71.82
CA HIS A 378 -93.58 -49.39 -73.00
C HIS A 378 -93.51 -50.90 -72.70
N ILE A 379 -93.85 -51.30 -71.47
CA ILE A 379 -94.13 -52.69 -71.07
C ILE A 379 -95.60 -52.73 -70.65
#